data_AF-A0A822E969-F1
#
_entry.id   AF-A0A822E969-F1
#
_cell.length_a   1.000
_cell.length_b   1.000
_cell.length_c   1.000
_cell.angle_alpha   90.00
_cell.angle_beta   90.00
_cell.angle_gamma   90.00
#
_symmetry.space_group_name_H-M   'P 1'
#
loop_
_entity.id
_entity.type
_entity.pdbx_description
1 polymer ?
#
loop_
_entity_poly.entity_id
_entity_poly.type
_entity_poly.pdbx_seq_one_letter_code
_entity_poly.pdbx_strand_id
1 'polypeptide(L)'
;CSFFVPLYRSTNIDDKLLIVTLLTKTFIIDSRLLIKHEQFDHISQMYLSLLIDKQLNLTFKTCLLDLLPFFASLDTNEDLLEDKRIK
;
A
#
# COMPACT_ATOMS: atom_id res chain seq x y z
N CYS A 1 16.91 -13.41 -11.69
CA CYS A 1 16.01 -14.38 -11.06
C CYS A 1 14.71 -13.70 -10.68
N SER A 2 13.73 -13.70 -11.59
CA SER A 2 12.43 -13.03 -11.45
C SER A 2 11.40 -14.06 -10.99
N PHE A 3 11.38 -14.35 -9.69
CA PHE A 3 10.29 -15.07 -9.03
C PHE A 3 9.39 -14.03 -8.35
N PHE A 4 8.53 -13.37 -9.11
CA PHE A 4 7.39 -12.65 -8.56
C PHE A 4 6.15 -13.10 -9.31
N VAL A 5 5.49 -14.10 -8.74
CA VAL A 5 4.13 -14.49 -9.13
C VAL A 5 3.23 -13.28 -8.83
N PRO A 6 2.28 -12.92 -9.71
CA PRO A 6 1.35 -11.84 -9.41
C PRO A 6 0.46 -12.26 -8.24
N LEU A 7 0.76 -11.77 -7.03
CA LEU A 7 -0.04 -12.01 -5.82
C LEU A 7 -1.51 -11.55 -6.00
N TYR A 8 -1.78 -10.68 -6.98
CA TYR A 8 -3.15 -10.26 -7.34
C TYR A 8 -4.04 -11.41 -7.82
N ARG A 9 -3.47 -12.54 -8.26
CA ARG A 9 -4.23 -13.66 -8.85
C ARG A 9 -4.67 -14.72 -7.84
N SER A 10 -4.28 -14.60 -6.56
CA SER A 10 -4.75 -15.59 -5.58
C SER A 10 -6.22 -15.39 -5.27
N THR A 11 -7.01 -16.43 -5.52
CA THR A 11 -8.43 -16.52 -5.15
C THR A 11 -8.61 -16.96 -3.70
N ASN A 12 -7.53 -17.35 -3.01
CA ASN A 12 -7.61 -17.82 -1.64
C ASN A 12 -7.70 -16.62 -0.67
N ILE A 13 -8.72 -16.64 0.20
CA ILE A 13 -8.96 -15.58 1.17
C ILE A 13 -7.85 -15.50 2.23
N ASP A 14 -7.21 -16.64 2.55
CA ASP A 14 -6.11 -16.69 3.52
C ASP A 14 -4.87 -15.94 3.00
N ASP A 15 -4.58 -16.04 1.70
CA ASP A 15 -3.49 -15.31 1.07
C ASP A 15 -3.77 -13.81 1.08
N LYS A 16 -5.00 -13.41 0.75
CA LYS A 16 -5.41 -12.00 0.80
C LYS A 16 -5.30 -11.44 2.21
N LEU A 17 -5.69 -12.22 3.22
CA LEU A 17 -5.55 -11.84 4.62
C LEU A 17 -4.08 -11.66 5.03
N LEU A 18 -3.23 -12.59 4.61
CA LEU A 18 -1.80 -12.50 4.86
C LEU A 18 -1.21 -11.23 4.23
N ILE A 19 -1.59 -10.93 2.98
CA ILE A 19 -1.16 -9.71 2.27
C ILE A 19 -1.63 -8.46 3.02
N VAL A 20 -2.90 -8.37 3.39
CA VAL A 20 -3.44 -7.22 4.15
C VAL A 20 -2.66 -7.04 5.44
N THR A 21 -2.42 -8.12 6.19
CA THR A 21 -1.71 -8.08 7.46
C THR A 21 -0.26 -7.60 7.28
N LEU A 22 0.44 -8.13 6.28
CA LEU A 22 1.81 -7.72 5.97
C LEU A 22 1.85 -6.25 5.57
N LEU A 23 1.00 -5.85 4.62
CA LEU A 23 0.89 -4.48 4.14
C LEU A 23 0.67 -3.50 5.30
N THR A 24 -0.34 -3.77 6.15
CA THR A 24 -0.65 -2.92 7.30
C THR A 24 0.54 -2.81 8.26
N LYS A 25 1.17 -3.94 8.61
CA LYS A 25 2.32 -3.93 9.52
C LYS A 25 3.52 -3.18 8.93
N THR A 26 3.83 -3.37 7.66
CA THR A 26 4.98 -2.70 7.05
C THR A 26 4.77 -1.19 6.97
N PHE A 27 3.57 -0.72 6.61
CA PHE A 27 3.26 0.71 6.60
C PHE A 27 3.28 1.36 7.99
N ILE A 28 2.85 0.63 9.03
CA ILE A 28 2.94 1.11 10.42
C ILE A 28 4.40 1.24 10.86
N ILE A 29 5.27 0.30 10.46
CA ILE A 29 6.69 0.31 10.84
C ILE A 29 7.43 1.45 10.14
N ASP A 30 7.35 1.54 8.81
CA ASP A 30 8.05 2.57 8.03
C ASP A 30 7.35 2.87 6.70
N SER A 31 6.28 3.68 6.78
CA SER A 31 5.57 4.16 5.60
C SER A 31 6.41 5.06 4.70
N ARG A 32 7.37 5.83 5.25
CA ARG A 32 8.17 6.78 4.46
C ARG A 32 9.15 6.07 3.53
N LEU A 33 9.76 4.98 3.99
CA LEU A 33 10.64 4.16 3.18
C LEU A 33 9.86 3.44 2.07
N LEU A 34 8.68 2.91 2.39
CA LEU A 34 7.80 2.24 1.44
C LEU A 34 7.34 3.15 0.31
N ILE A 35 6.94 4.39 0.63
CA ILE A 35 6.47 5.39 -0.34
C ILE A 35 7.55 5.73 -1.38
N LYS A 36 8.82 5.70 -1.00
CA LYS A 36 9.96 6.00 -1.89
C LYS A 36 10.45 4.79 -2.68
N HIS A 37 9.88 3.61 -2.44
CA HIS A 37 10.33 2.38 -3.07
C HIS A 37 9.90 2.32 -4.55
N GLU A 38 10.76 1.81 -5.43
CA GLU A 38 10.49 1.75 -6.88
C GLU A 38 9.23 0.95 -7.25
N GLN A 39 8.81 0.03 -6.38
CA GLN A 39 7.61 -0.79 -6.55
C GLN A 39 6.37 -0.21 -5.86
N PHE A 40 6.43 1.03 -5.35
CA PHE A 40 5.32 1.63 -4.61
C PHE A 40 4.03 1.69 -5.44
N ASP A 41 4.11 1.96 -6.74
CA ASP A 41 2.94 1.94 -7.63
C ASP A 41 2.23 0.59 -7.65
N HIS A 42 2.99 -0.50 -7.64
CA HIS A 42 2.43 -1.85 -7.58
C HIS A 42 1.77 -2.13 -6.23
N ILE A 43 2.37 -1.64 -5.15
CA ILE A 43 1.82 -1.74 -3.79
C ILE A 43 0.51 -0.94 -3.69
N SER A 44 0.46 0.26 -4.26
CA SER A 44 -0.73 1.11 -4.32
C SER A 44 -1.86 0.45 -5.14
N GLN A 45 -1.55 -0.15 -6.28
CA GLN A 45 -2.53 -0.91 -7.07
C GLN A 45 -3.06 -2.14 -6.31
N MET A 46 -2.19 -2.84 -5.58
CA MET A 46 -2.58 -3.98 -4.74
C MET A 46 -3.50 -3.54 -3.59
N TYR A 47 -3.16 -2.43 -2.93
CA TYR A 47 -4.00 -1.82 -1.89
C TYR A 47 -5.40 -1.50 -2.41
N LEU A 48 -5.51 -0.81 -3.56
CA LEU A 48 -6.78 -0.46 -4.17
C LEU A 48 -7.59 -1.71 -4.55
N SER A 49 -6.92 -2.73 -5.10
CA SER A 49 -7.55 -4.00 -5.47
C SER A 49 -8.16 -4.72 -4.27
N LEU A 50 -7.47 -4.73 -3.13
CA LEU A 50 -7.96 -5.31 -1.88
C LEU A 50 -9.12 -4.50 -1.29
N LEU A 51 -9.10 -3.17 -1.43
CA LEU A 51 -10.15 -2.29 -0.92
C LEU A 51 -11.48 -2.50 -1.66
N ILE A 52 -11.43 -2.67 -3.00
CA ILE A 52 -12.62 -2.89 -3.84
C ILE A 52 -13.09 -4.35 -3.85
N ASP A 53 -12.28 -5.29 -3.34
CA ASP A 53 -12.62 -6.71 -3.31
C ASP A 53 -13.88 -6.95 -2.45
N LYS A 54 -14.92 -7.51 -3.06
CA LYS A 54 -16.20 -7.79 -2.41
C LYS A 54 -16.17 -9.02 -1.50
N GLN A 55 -15.18 -9.90 -1.67
CA GLN A 55 -15.02 -11.10 -0.85
C GLN A 55 -14.37 -10.80 0.50
N LEU A 56 -13.71 -9.65 0.61
CA LEU A 56 -13.03 -9.21 1.82
C LEU A 56 -14.05 -8.68 2.84
N ASN A 57 -13.99 -9.17 4.08
CA ASN A 57 -14.92 -8.74 5.12
C ASN A 57 -14.70 -7.27 5.52
N LEU A 58 -15.70 -6.69 6.20
CA LEU A 58 -15.65 -5.28 6.60
C LEU A 58 -14.50 -4.98 7.57
N THR A 59 -14.19 -5.88 8.50
CA THR A 59 -13.11 -5.72 9.48
C THR A 59 -11.76 -5.48 8.79
N PHE A 60 -11.43 -6.27 7.78
CA PHE A 60 -10.19 -6.11 7.02
C PHE A 60 -10.19 -4.86 6.16
N LYS A 61 -11.35 -4.46 5.63
CA LYS A 61 -11.48 -3.18 4.93
C LYS A 61 -11.24 -2.01 5.87
N THR A 62 -11.71 -2.07 7.12
CA THR A 62 -11.39 -1.05 8.12
C THR A 62 -9.88 -0.96 8.36
N CYS A 63 -9.18 -2.10 8.50
CA CYS A 63 -7.71 -2.09 8.61
C CYS A 63 -6.99 -1.53 7.39
N LEU A 64 -7.56 -1.68 6.19
CA LEU A 64 -7.03 -1.05 4.98
C LEU A 64 -7.32 0.46 4.95
N LEU A 65 -8.47 0.89 5.45
CA LEU A 65 -8.79 2.33 5.56
C LEU A 65 -7.88 3.05 6.55
N ASP A 66 -7.38 2.36 7.58
CA ASP A 66 -6.36 2.92 8.49
C ASP A 66 -5.06 3.30 7.76
N LEU A 67 -4.80 2.72 6.59
CA LEU A 67 -3.63 3.04 5.77
C LEU A 67 -3.84 4.25 4.84
N LEU A 68 -5.07 4.71 4.67
CA LEU A 68 -5.42 5.80 3.76
C LEU A 68 -4.59 7.08 3.99
N PRO A 69 -4.26 7.51 5.23
CA PRO A 69 -3.42 8.68 5.47
C PRO A 69 -2.01 8.58 4.85
N PHE A 70 -1.46 7.37 4.72
CA PHE A 70 -0.14 7.19 4.09
C PHE A 70 -0.19 7.40 2.58
N PHE A 71 -1.28 6.99 1.93
CA PHE A 71 -1.47 7.19 0.50
C PHE A 71 -1.92 8.62 0.17
N ALA A 72 -2.72 9.25 1.04
CA ALA A 72 -3.20 10.62 0.86
C ALA A 72 -2.13 11.70 1.10
N SER A 73 -1.01 11.37 1.76
CA SER A 73 0.07 12.31 2.06
C SER A 73 1.18 12.36 0.99
N LEU A 74 1.01 11.63 -0.13
CA LEU A 74 1.97 11.62 -1.24
C LEU A 74 2.10 13.00 -1.90
N ASP A 75 0.97 13.61 -2.28
CA ASP A 75 0.93 14.88 -3.01
C ASP A 75 1.46 16.07 -2.19
N THR A 76 1.48 15.98 -0.87
CA THR A 76 1.83 17.11 0.00
C THR A 76 3.33 17.24 0.28
N ASN A 77 4.14 16.22 -0.04
CA ASN A 77 5.56 16.17 0.34
C ASN A 77 6.54 16.36 -0.83
N GLU A 78 6.12 16.19 -2.08
CA GLU A 78 6.98 16.48 -3.25
C GLU A 78 7.13 18.00 -3.47
N ASP A 79 6.07 18.79 -3.24
CA ASP A 79 6.12 20.24 -3.39
C ASP A 79 7.02 20.97 -2.37
N LEU A 80 7.32 20.35 -1.22
CA LEU A 80 8.16 20.95 -0.18
C LEU A 80 9.68 20.73 -0.38
N LEU A 81 10.08 19.90 -1.34
CA LEU A 81 11.48 19.62 -1.66
C LEU A 81 12.01 20.46 -2.84
N GLU A 82 11.13 20.93 -3.72
CA GLU A 82 11.51 21.84 -4.81
C GLU A 82 11.71 23.29 -4.32
N ASP A 83 11.01 23.74 -3.26
CA ASP A 83 11.15 25.12 -2.72
C ASP A 83 12.46 25.32 -1.92
N LYS A 84 13.13 24.24 -1.48
CA LYS A 84 14.43 24.33 -0.78
C LYS A 84 15.66 24.23 -1.68
N ARG A 85 15.49 24.00 -2.98
CA ARG A 85 16.60 24.05 -3.96
C ARG A 85 16.78 25.42 -4.60
N ILE A 86 15.84 26.34 -4.40
CA ILE A 86 15.90 27.72 -4.90
C ILE A 86 15.96 28.70 -3.71
N LYS A 87 16.97 28.56 -2.85
CA LYS A 87 17.36 29.63 -1.91
C LYS A 87 18.83 29.51 -1.52
#